data_AF-A0A960QY64-F1
#
_entry.id   AF-A0A960QY64-F1
#
_cell.length_a   1.000
_cell.length_b   1.000
_cell.length_c   1.000
_cell.angle_alpha   90.00
_cell.angle_beta   90.00
_cell.angle_gamma   90.00
#
_symmetry.space_group_name_H-M   'P 1'
#
loop_
_entity.id
_entity.type
_entity.pdbx_description
1 polymer ?
#
loop_
_entity_poly.entity_id
_entity_poly.type
_entity_poly.pdbx_seq_one_letter_code
_entity_poly.pdbx_strand_id
1 'polypeptide(L)'
;MTTAIRRRILVSIDLRLYTPEFAVIAESEDYIVVDKPAHLMVHPNHPGNPPTLWDGLRLLLAYELANGGQLSIITRLDRETSGIVLVAKHHAAAREFGKAMERGEFDKVYLAIVWGWPEEDQFTINAPLIRRGEVEPSPVWVRQVAHPAGKPCRTDIRVLRRFEKSDGDRFSLLECHPWTGRMHQIRAHLHHAGFPIVGDKLYGPDEACYLEFIETGWTDTL
;
A
#
# COMPACT_ATOMS: atom_id res chain seq x y z
N MET A 1 -28.66 -9.16 56.77
CA MET A 1 -28.96 -8.87 55.34
C MET A 1 -27.99 -7.80 54.87
N THR A 2 -26.90 -8.21 54.21
CA THR A 2 -25.81 -7.30 53.84
C THR A 2 -25.76 -7.18 52.33
N THR A 3 -26.26 -6.05 51.82
CA THR A 3 -26.33 -5.73 50.41
C THR A 3 -24.93 -5.38 49.89
N ALA A 4 -24.33 -6.26 49.09
CA ALA A 4 -23.06 -5.99 48.44
C ALA A 4 -23.26 -5.01 47.26
N ILE A 5 -22.80 -3.78 47.43
CA ILE A 5 -22.73 -2.76 46.38
C ILE A 5 -21.70 -3.23 45.34
N ARG A 6 -22.17 -3.64 44.15
CA ARG A 6 -21.30 -3.92 43.01
C ARG A 6 -20.68 -2.60 42.54
N ARG A 7 -19.38 -2.41 42.79
CA ARG A 7 -18.58 -1.36 42.16
C ARG A 7 -18.53 -1.64 40.66
N ARG A 8 -19.10 -0.73 39.87
CA ARG A 8 -19.02 -0.74 38.41
C ARG A 8 -17.61 -0.29 38.04
N ILE A 9 -16.76 -1.23 37.62
CA ILE A 9 -15.45 -0.91 37.04
C ILE A 9 -15.74 -0.25 35.69
N LEU A 10 -15.54 1.06 35.60
CA LEU A 10 -15.46 1.78 34.34
C LEU A 10 -14.08 1.49 33.75
N VAL A 11 -14.01 0.52 32.85
CA VAL A 11 -12.86 0.36 31.95
C VAL A 11 -13.01 1.46 30.89
N SER A 12 -12.12 2.46 30.91
CA SER A 12 -11.99 3.38 29.79
C SER A 12 -11.39 2.60 28.62
N ILE A 13 -12.21 2.22 27.66
CA ILE A 13 -11.74 1.63 26.40
C ILE A 13 -11.22 2.78 25.55
N ASP A 14 -9.91 2.82 25.29
CA ASP A 14 -9.38 3.72 24.27
C ASP A 14 -9.74 3.15 22.89
N LEU A 15 -10.81 3.68 22.30
CA LEU A 15 -11.31 3.26 20.99
C LEU A 15 -10.27 3.50 19.86
N ARG A 16 -9.25 4.34 20.09
CA ARG A 16 -8.12 4.53 19.16
C ARG A 16 -7.28 3.26 18.99
N LEU A 17 -7.23 2.39 20.00
CA LEU A 17 -6.54 1.10 19.88
C LEU A 17 -7.25 0.09 18.97
N TYR A 18 -8.51 0.39 18.59
CA TYR A 18 -9.36 -0.50 17.79
C TYR A 18 -9.75 0.11 16.44
N THR A 19 -9.48 1.40 16.22
CA THR A 19 -9.91 2.12 15.04
C THR A 19 -8.70 2.74 14.37
N PRO A 20 -8.32 2.30 13.16
CA PRO A 20 -7.19 2.90 12.46
C PRO A 20 -7.54 4.33 12.06
N GLU A 21 -6.57 5.23 12.21
CA GLU A 21 -6.72 6.62 11.80
C GLU A 21 -6.45 6.77 10.30
N PHE A 22 -7.36 7.43 9.58
CA PHE A 22 -7.21 7.84 8.19
C PHE A 22 -8.12 9.05 7.94
N ALA A 23 -7.78 9.88 6.96
CA ALA A 23 -8.59 11.03 6.60
C ALA A 23 -9.54 10.69 5.46
N VAL A 24 -10.78 11.17 5.52
CA VAL A 24 -11.67 11.24 4.35
C VAL A 24 -11.36 12.55 3.62
N ILE A 25 -10.92 12.45 2.37
CA ILE A 25 -10.52 13.62 1.57
C ILE A 25 -11.56 14.00 0.50
N ALA A 26 -12.43 13.07 0.13
CA ALA A 26 -13.62 13.34 -0.67
C ALA A 26 -14.71 12.31 -0.40
N GLU A 27 -15.97 12.72 -0.52
CA GLU A 27 -17.13 11.84 -0.38
C GLU A 27 -18.23 12.27 -1.34
N SER A 28 -18.96 11.29 -1.86
CA SER A 28 -20.17 11.46 -2.67
C SER A 28 -21.22 10.42 -2.26
N GLU A 29 -22.32 10.34 -3.02
CA GLU A 29 -23.30 9.26 -2.88
C GLU A 29 -22.71 7.91 -3.28
N ASP A 30 -21.87 7.88 -4.33
CA ASP A 30 -21.33 6.66 -4.92
C ASP A 30 -20.02 6.18 -4.27
N TYR A 31 -19.21 7.09 -3.72
CA TYR A 31 -17.85 6.79 -3.31
C TYR A 31 -17.34 7.60 -2.10
N ILE A 32 -16.27 7.07 -1.50
CA ILE A 32 -15.41 7.76 -0.54
C ILE A 32 -13.97 7.64 -1.01
N VAL A 33 -13.22 8.73 -0.88
CA VAL A 33 -11.78 8.76 -1.08
C VAL A 33 -11.13 9.02 0.28
N VAL A 34 -10.21 8.14 0.65
CA VAL A 34 -9.45 8.26 1.90
C VAL A 34 -7.97 8.43 1.64
N ASP A 35 -7.31 9.18 2.51
CA ASP A 35 -5.85 9.23 2.60
C ASP A 35 -5.39 8.19 3.64
N LYS A 36 -4.88 7.07 3.14
CA LYS A 36 -4.38 5.96 3.95
C LYS A 36 -2.98 6.31 4.46
N PRO A 37 -2.72 6.30 5.78
CA PRO A 37 -1.35 6.48 6.27
C PRO A 37 -0.45 5.28 5.92
N ALA A 38 0.86 5.50 6.04
CA ALA A 38 1.83 4.41 5.97
C ALA A 38 1.62 3.45 7.16
N HIS A 39 2.09 2.21 6.99
CA HIS A 39 1.99 1.10 7.96
C HIS A 39 0.58 0.56 8.25
N LEU A 40 -0.46 1.12 7.64
CA LEU A 40 -1.83 0.59 7.71
C LEU A 40 -2.10 -0.41 6.58
N MET A 41 -2.48 -1.64 6.94
CA MET A 41 -2.93 -2.64 5.98
C MET A 41 -4.30 -2.27 5.41
N VAL A 42 -4.53 -2.56 4.13
CA VAL A 42 -5.83 -2.29 3.50
C VAL A 42 -6.88 -3.33 3.89
N HIS A 43 -6.52 -4.61 3.85
CA HIS A 43 -7.40 -5.74 4.20
C HIS A 43 -6.73 -6.67 5.21
N PRO A 44 -7.52 -7.39 6.03
CA PRO A 44 -7.02 -8.49 6.83
C PRO A 44 -6.44 -9.59 5.94
N ASN A 45 -5.29 -10.15 6.30
CA ASN A 45 -4.63 -11.24 5.56
C ASN A 45 -4.48 -12.56 6.36
N HIS A 46 -4.82 -12.56 7.65
CA HIS A 46 -4.90 -13.70 8.57
C HIS A 46 -5.76 -13.36 9.82
N PRO A 47 -6.26 -14.35 10.58
CA PRO A 47 -6.97 -14.09 11.84
C PRO A 47 -6.07 -13.42 12.88
N GLY A 48 -6.60 -12.45 13.63
CA GLY A 48 -5.86 -11.76 14.70
C GLY A 48 -4.96 -10.61 14.23
N ASN A 49 -5.08 -10.17 12.98
CA ASN A 49 -4.38 -9.00 12.48
C ASN A 49 -4.69 -7.71 13.28
N PRO A 50 -3.74 -6.76 13.32
CA PRO A 50 -4.04 -5.39 13.70
C PRO A 50 -5.18 -4.80 12.85
N PRO A 51 -5.93 -3.82 13.37
CA PRO A 51 -6.99 -3.16 12.61
C PRO A 51 -6.51 -2.64 11.25
N THR A 52 -7.32 -2.86 10.23
CA THR A 52 -7.02 -2.51 8.83
C THR A 52 -7.91 -1.37 8.34
N LEU A 53 -7.55 -0.74 7.23
CA LEU A 53 -8.37 0.30 6.60
C LEU A 53 -9.81 -0.21 6.37
N TRP A 54 -9.95 -1.47 5.95
CA TRP A 54 -11.25 -2.13 5.83
C TRP A 54 -12.07 -2.10 7.14
N ASP A 55 -11.45 -2.39 8.29
CA ASP A 55 -12.14 -2.39 9.57
C ASP A 55 -12.60 -0.99 9.98
N GLY A 56 -11.73 0.01 9.81
CA GLY A 56 -12.07 1.40 10.09
C GLY A 56 -13.14 1.96 9.15
N LEU A 57 -13.09 1.61 7.86
CA LEU A 57 -14.12 1.98 6.89
C LEU A 57 -15.47 1.33 7.19
N ARG A 58 -15.50 0.07 7.66
CA ARG A 58 -16.74 -0.58 8.09
C ARG A 58 -17.35 0.06 9.33
N LEU A 59 -16.52 0.56 10.24
CA LEU A 59 -16.99 1.32 11.38
C LEU A 59 -17.54 2.68 10.96
N LEU A 60 -16.81 3.39 10.08
CA LEU A 60 -17.21 4.68 9.54
C LEU A 60 -18.57 4.59 8.82
N LEU A 61 -18.78 3.53 8.03
CA LEU A 61 -20.00 3.29 7.25
C LEU A 61 -20.97 2.30 7.90
N ALA A 62 -20.91 2.14 9.23
CA ALA A 62 -21.71 1.14 9.93
C ALA A 62 -23.21 1.38 9.75
N TYR A 63 -23.65 2.63 9.69
CA TYR A 63 -25.05 2.98 9.48
C TYR A 63 -25.51 2.61 8.07
N GLU A 64 -24.76 2.99 7.03
CA GLU A 64 -25.05 2.67 5.64
C GLU A 64 -25.10 1.17 5.43
N LEU A 65 -24.10 0.45 5.96
CA LEU A 65 -24.03 -1.01 5.89
C LEU A 65 -25.22 -1.69 6.59
N ALA A 66 -25.65 -1.16 7.74
CA ALA A 66 -26.83 -1.68 8.44
C ALA A 66 -28.14 -1.46 7.67
N ASN A 67 -28.17 -0.48 6.76
CA ASN A 67 -29.33 -0.15 5.92
C ASN A 67 -29.21 -0.66 4.48
N GLY A 68 -28.38 -1.69 4.24
CA GLY A 68 -28.25 -2.35 2.93
C GLY A 68 -27.25 -1.68 1.98
N GLY A 69 -26.51 -0.68 2.45
CA GLY A 69 -25.32 -0.18 1.77
C GLY A 69 -24.24 -1.26 1.68
N GLN A 70 -23.23 -1.02 0.84
CA GLN A 70 -22.15 -1.97 0.63
C GLN A 70 -20.80 -1.24 0.63
N LEU A 71 -19.74 -1.95 0.95
CA LEU A 71 -18.39 -1.39 0.89
C LEU A 71 -17.52 -2.22 -0.04
N SER A 72 -16.92 -1.57 -1.03
CA SER A 72 -15.94 -2.19 -1.93
C SER A 72 -14.73 -1.28 -2.08
N ILE A 73 -13.57 -1.73 -1.60
CA ILE A 73 -12.30 -1.03 -1.83
C ILE A 73 -11.89 -1.25 -3.30
N ILE A 74 -11.77 -0.17 -4.06
CA ILE A 74 -11.54 -0.19 -5.50
C ILE A 74 -10.03 -0.22 -5.81
N THR A 75 -9.28 0.69 -5.21
CA THR A 75 -7.81 0.73 -5.32
C THR A 75 -7.18 0.28 -4.02
N ARG A 76 -5.99 -0.35 -4.10
CA ARG A 76 -5.27 -0.83 -2.92
C ARG A 76 -3.83 -0.35 -2.97
N LEU A 77 -3.29 -0.11 -1.78
CA LEU A 77 -1.91 0.24 -1.54
C LEU A 77 -1.26 -0.83 -0.66
N ASP A 78 0.05 -0.99 -0.78
CA ASP A 78 0.82 -1.82 0.14
C ASP A 78 0.71 -1.26 1.57
N ARG A 79 1.00 -2.09 2.57
CA ARG A 79 0.92 -1.68 3.99
C ARG A 79 1.74 -0.42 4.26
N GLU A 80 2.98 -0.39 3.80
CA GLU A 80 3.91 0.72 4.00
C GLU A 80 3.64 1.93 3.10
N THR A 81 2.87 1.78 2.03
CA THR A 81 2.59 2.88 1.09
C THR A 81 1.46 3.75 1.62
N SER A 82 1.69 5.05 1.78
CA SER A 82 0.64 6.03 2.08
C SER A 82 -0.06 6.54 0.82
N GLY A 83 -1.22 7.17 1.00
CA GLY A 83 -1.89 7.93 -0.04
C GLY A 83 -3.31 7.45 -0.34
N ILE A 84 -3.77 7.78 -1.53
CA ILE A 84 -5.18 7.76 -1.90
C ILE A 84 -5.72 6.35 -2.11
N VAL A 85 -6.84 6.04 -1.46
CA VAL A 85 -7.64 4.83 -1.67
C VAL A 85 -9.07 5.21 -2.01
N LEU A 86 -9.57 4.69 -3.14
CA LEU A 86 -10.96 4.86 -3.59
C LEU A 86 -11.81 3.70 -3.07
N VAL A 87 -12.98 4.02 -2.53
CA VAL A 87 -13.96 3.09 -1.96
C VAL A 87 -15.33 3.36 -2.57
N ALA A 88 -16.01 2.33 -3.07
CA ALA A 88 -17.39 2.44 -3.52
C ALA A 88 -18.38 2.12 -2.39
N LYS A 89 -19.48 2.87 -2.35
CA LYS A 89 -20.55 2.78 -1.33
C LYS A 89 -21.70 1.82 -1.70
N HIS A 90 -21.67 1.27 -2.93
CA HIS A 90 -22.61 0.24 -3.39
C HIS A 90 -22.12 -0.54 -4.61
N HIS A 91 -22.77 -1.67 -4.90
CA HIS A 91 -22.43 -2.59 -5.99
C HIS A 91 -22.36 -1.92 -7.38
N ALA A 92 -23.29 -0.98 -7.65
CA ALA A 92 -23.33 -0.31 -8.96
C ALA A 92 -22.08 0.53 -9.22
N ALA A 93 -21.69 1.37 -8.25
CA ALA A 93 -20.46 2.16 -8.29
C ALA A 93 -19.22 1.27 -8.34
N ALA A 94 -19.17 0.21 -7.53
CA ALA A 94 -18.05 -0.74 -7.55
C ALA A 94 -17.84 -1.38 -8.93
N ARG A 95 -18.93 -1.78 -9.59
CA ARG A 95 -18.90 -2.34 -10.94
C ARG A 95 -18.46 -1.29 -11.97
N GLU A 96 -18.94 -0.06 -11.87
CA GLU A 96 -18.55 1.02 -12.77
C GLU A 96 -17.08 1.36 -12.66
N PHE A 97 -16.57 1.56 -11.44
CA PHE A 97 -15.15 1.82 -11.21
C PHE A 97 -14.27 0.65 -11.64
N GLY A 98 -14.72 -0.60 -11.40
CA GLY A 98 -14.00 -1.78 -11.90
C GLY A 98 -13.84 -1.76 -13.42
N LYS A 99 -14.92 -1.45 -14.15
CA LYS A 99 -14.86 -1.32 -15.62
C LYS A 99 -13.99 -0.13 -16.06
N ALA A 100 -14.03 0.99 -15.36
CA ALA A 100 -13.19 2.15 -15.66
C ALA A 100 -11.70 1.82 -15.46
N MET A 101 -11.35 1.06 -14.42
CA MET A 101 -10.00 0.54 -14.21
C MET A 101 -9.58 -0.43 -15.34
N GLU A 102 -10.46 -1.33 -15.77
CA GLU A 102 -10.19 -2.24 -16.90
C GLU A 102 -9.96 -1.49 -18.21
N ARG A 103 -10.64 -0.35 -18.41
CA ARG A 103 -10.46 0.54 -19.56
C ARG A 103 -9.25 1.48 -19.43
N GLY A 104 -8.54 1.47 -18.31
CA GLY A 104 -7.38 2.33 -18.09
C GLY A 104 -7.72 3.81 -17.86
N GLU A 105 -8.92 4.11 -17.39
CA GLU A 105 -9.39 5.49 -17.14
C GLU A 105 -8.92 6.06 -15.79
N PHE A 106 -8.20 5.25 -15.02
CA PHE A 106 -7.62 5.66 -13.75
C PHE A 106 -6.20 6.18 -13.98
N ASP A 107 -6.04 7.50 -13.85
CA ASP A 107 -4.71 8.09 -13.73
C ASP A 107 -4.23 7.99 -12.28
N LYS A 108 -3.03 7.44 -12.09
CA LYS A 108 -2.45 7.21 -10.76
C LYS A 108 -1.03 7.71 -10.78
N VAL A 109 -0.72 8.57 -9.82
CA VAL A 109 0.61 9.17 -9.67
C VAL A 109 1.14 8.86 -8.28
N TYR A 110 2.38 8.37 -8.23
CA TYR A 110 3.05 8.05 -6.98
C TYR A 110 4.36 8.81 -6.89
N LEU A 111 4.72 9.25 -5.69
CA LEU A 111 6.03 9.80 -5.41
C LEU A 111 6.88 8.75 -4.70
N ALA A 112 8.11 8.57 -5.15
CA ALA A 112 9.07 7.65 -4.56
C ALA A 112 10.43 8.32 -4.40
N ILE A 113 11.03 8.20 -3.21
CA ILE A 113 12.44 8.52 -3.02
C ILE A 113 13.22 7.24 -3.24
N VAL A 114 14.19 7.28 -4.16
CA VAL A 114 15.00 6.13 -4.55
C VAL A 114 16.49 6.39 -4.33
N TRP A 115 17.24 5.30 -4.20
CA TRP A 115 18.69 5.32 -4.32
C TRP A 115 19.13 5.59 -5.76
N GLY A 116 20.20 6.36 -5.93
CA GLY A 116 20.82 6.64 -7.22
C GLY A 116 20.18 7.79 -8.01
N TRP A 117 20.83 8.13 -9.13
CA TRP A 117 20.40 9.16 -10.08
C TRP A 117 20.17 8.54 -11.44
N PRO A 118 18.91 8.37 -11.88
CA PRO A 118 18.63 8.05 -13.27
C PRO A 118 19.26 9.10 -14.18
N GLU A 119 19.91 8.68 -15.26
CA GLU A 119 20.55 9.59 -16.22
C GLU A 119 19.49 10.40 -16.97
N GLU A 120 18.44 9.73 -17.43
CA GLU A 120 17.31 10.34 -18.12
C GLU A 120 16.31 10.96 -17.14
N ASP A 121 15.76 12.13 -17.51
CA ASP A 121 14.70 12.79 -16.72
C ASP A 121 13.34 12.10 -16.85
N GLN A 122 13.15 11.31 -17.92
CA GLN A 122 11.95 10.52 -18.15
C GLN A 122 12.33 9.19 -18.78
N PHE A 123 11.76 8.10 -18.30
CA PHE A 123 11.99 6.77 -18.87
C PHE A 123 10.80 5.84 -18.57
N THR A 124 10.73 4.72 -19.28
CA THR A 124 9.66 3.73 -19.13
C THR A 124 10.23 2.40 -18.69
N ILE A 125 9.63 1.80 -17.66
CA ILE A 125 9.93 0.43 -17.24
C ILE A 125 8.78 -0.45 -17.76
N ASN A 126 9.05 -1.21 -18.81
CA ASN A 126 8.12 -2.16 -19.43
C ASN A 126 8.63 -3.60 -19.23
N ALA A 127 8.55 -4.09 -18.00
CA ALA A 127 9.07 -5.38 -17.59
C ALA A 127 7.96 -6.22 -16.93
N PRO A 128 7.53 -7.34 -17.53
CA PRO A 128 6.51 -8.19 -16.92
C PRO A 128 6.95 -8.72 -15.55
N LEU A 129 6.02 -8.81 -14.61
CA LEU A 129 6.29 -9.23 -13.23
C LEU A 129 5.68 -10.59 -12.91
N ILE A 130 6.45 -11.43 -12.22
CA ILE A 130 6.01 -12.71 -11.64
C ILE A 130 6.44 -12.79 -10.19
N ARG A 131 5.80 -13.65 -9.39
CA ARG A 131 6.28 -13.98 -8.06
C ARG A 131 7.62 -14.70 -8.16
N ARG A 132 8.61 -14.25 -7.40
CA ARG A 132 9.98 -14.78 -7.41
C ARG A 132 9.99 -16.31 -7.20
N GLY A 133 9.22 -16.77 -6.22
CA GLY A 133 9.03 -18.19 -5.90
C GLY A 133 8.43 -19.07 -7.01
N GLU A 134 8.01 -18.52 -8.15
CA GLU A 134 7.56 -19.29 -9.32
C GLU A 134 8.69 -19.58 -10.32
N VAL A 135 9.80 -18.84 -10.24
CA VAL A 135 10.94 -18.97 -11.18
C VAL A 135 12.25 -19.36 -10.48
N GLU A 136 12.37 -19.07 -9.18
CA GLU A 136 13.51 -19.47 -8.36
C GLU A 136 13.11 -19.65 -6.88
N PRO A 137 13.87 -20.43 -6.08
CA PRO A 137 13.61 -20.53 -4.64
C PRO A 137 13.64 -19.16 -3.98
N SER A 138 12.62 -18.84 -3.19
CA SER A 138 12.57 -17.61 -2.42
C SER A 138 11.90 -17.84 -1.06
N PRO A 139 12.53 -17.44 0.04
CA PRO A 139 11.92 -17.50 1.37
C PRO A 139 10.78 -16.48 1.52
N VAL A 140 10.74 -15.46 0.66
CA VAL A 140 9.74 -14.39 0.73
C VAL A 140 8.64 -14.59 -0.30
N TRP A 141 7.51 -15.13 0.14
CA TRP A 141 6.40 -15.52 -0.73
C TRP A 141 5.87 -14.37 -1.61
N VAL A 142 5.79 -13.14 -1.08
CA VAL A 142 5.21 -11.98 -1.79
C VAL A 142 6.16 -11.30 -2.78
N ARG A 143 7.45 -11.63 -2.79
CA ARG A 143 8.44 -10.90 -3.61
C ARG A 143 8.15 -11.08 -5.09
N GLN A 144 8.11 -9.98 -5.84
CA GLN A 144 7.99 -9.99 -7.29
C GLN A 144 9.37 -9.86 -7.95
N VAL A 145 9.48 -10.29 -9.20
CA VAL A 145 10.68 -10.13 -10.01
C VAL A 145 10.29 -9.87 -11.46
N ALA A 146 11.09 -9.07 -12.16
CA ALA A 146 10.97 -8.88 -13.60
C ALA A 146 11.38 -10.17 -14.32
N HIS A 147 10.47 -10.73 -15.11
CA HIS A 147 10.71 -11.98 -15.81
C HIS A 147 9.83 -12.08 -17.07
N PRO A 148 10.34 -12.58 -18.22
CA PRO A 148 9.58 -12.66 -19.47
C PRO A 148 8.27 -13.45 -19.39
N ALA A 149 8.20 -14.47 -18.53
CA ALA A 149 6.98 -15.25 -18.28
C ALA A 149 6.00 -14.58 -17.29
N GLY A 150 6.31 -13.38 -16.82
CA GLY A 150 5.46 -12.61 -15.91
C GLY A 150 4.24 -11.99 -16.59
N LYS A 151 3.38 -11.40 -15.76
CA LYS A 151 2.22 -10.65 -16.23
C LYS A 151 2.68 -9.29 -16.76
N PRO A 152 2.28 -8.89 -17.99
CA PRO A 152 2.66 -7.59 -18.53
C PRO A 152 2.27 -6.44 -17.60
N CYS A 153 3.20 -5.52 -17.44
CA CYS A 153 3.05 -4.28 -16.69
C CYS A 153 4.02 -3.21 -17.18
N ARG A 154 3.60 -1.95 -17.03
CA ARG A 154 4.34 -0.77 -17.45
C ARG A 154 4.25 0.32 -16.40
N THR A 155 5.34 1.04 -16.19
CA THR A 155 5.39 2.23 -15.34
C THR A 155 6.25 3.29 -16.00
N ASP A 156 5.68 4.47 -16.20
CA ASP A 156 6.40 5.62 -16.72
C ASP A 156 6.93 6.43 -15.55
N ILE A 157 8.17 6.88 -15.66
CA ILE A 157 8.90 7.54 -14.58
C ILE A 157 9.31 8.94 -15.05
N ARG A 158 9.16 9.92 -14.16
CA ARG A 158 9.71 11.26 -14.32
C ARG A 158 10.54 11.63 -13.10
N VAL A 159 11.79 12.04 -13.31
CA VAL A 159 12.66 12.53 -12.25
C VAL A 159 12.23 13.95 -11.89
N LEU A 160 11.81 14.15 -10.64
CA LEU A 160 11.42 15.48 -10.14
C LEU A 160 12.61 16.22 -9.54
N ARG A 161 13.51 15.48 -8.88
CA ARG A 161 14.68 16.04 -8.21
C ARG A 161 15.75 14.98 -8.04
N ARG A 162 17.02 15.37 -8.23
CA ARG A 162 18.20 14.61 -7.81
C ARG A 162 18.85 15.35 -6.64
N PHE A 163 19.27 14.64 -5.61
CA PHE A 163 19.92 15.22 -4.44
C PHE A 163 20.95 14.25 -3.85
N GLU A 164 21.88 14.79 -3.07
CA GLU A 164 22.97 14.06 -2.42
C GLU A 164 22.95 14.39 -0.93
N LYS A 165 23.25 13.40 -0.09
CA LYS A 165 23.53 13.62 1.34
C LYS A 165 24.99 14.01 1.53
N SER A 166 25.33 14.51 2.72
CA SER A 166 26.69 14.95 3.06
C SER A 166 27.74 13.84 3.04
N ASP A 167 27.31 12.58 3.12
CA ASP A 167 28.13 11.37 3.04
C ASP A 167 28.42 10.92 1.59
N GLY A 168 27.87 11.62 0.59
CA GLY A 168 28.02 11.32 -0.83
C GLY A 168 26.95 10.39 -1.40
N ASP A 169 26.01 9.93 -0.58
CA ASP A 169 24.93 9.07 -1.04
C ASP A 169 23.96 9.85 -1.94
N ARG A 170 23.65 9.25 -3.10
CA ARG A 170 22.82 9.85 -4.13
C ARG A 170 21.40 9.34 -4.07
N PHE A 171 20.45 10.26 -4.19
CA PHE A 171 19.02 9.98 -4.17
C PHE A 171 18.27 10.75 -5.25
N SER A 172 17.11 10.24 -5.63
CA SER A 172 16.18 10.94 -6.51
C SER A 172 14.76 10.88 -5.98
N LEU A 173 14.01 11.97 -6.15
CA LEU A 173 12.56 11.99 -6.04
C LEU A 173 11.98 11.73 -7.43
N LEU A 174 11.26 10.63 -7.55
CA LEU A 174 10.60 10.19 -8.78
C LEU A 174 9.10 10.35 -8.67
N GLU A 175 8.49 10.72 -9.79
CA GLU A 175 7.08 10.56 -10.06
C GLU A 175 6.88 9.29 -10.89
N CYS A 176 5.99 8.40 -10.45
CA CYS A 176 5.74 7.11 -11.06
C CYS A 176 4.29 6.98 -11.50
N HIS A 177 4.09 6.64 -12.77
CA HIS A 177 2.79 6.51 -13.43
C HIS A 177 2.56 5.04 -13.85
N PRO A 178 1.97 4.19 -12.99
CA PRO A 178 1.71 2.80 -13.32
C PRO A 178 0.45 2.65 -14.17
N TRP A 179 0.63 2.26 -15.44
CA TRP A 179 -0.44 1.92 -16.38
C TRP A 179 -1.22 0.67 -15.99
N THR A 180 -0.62 -0.18 -15.15
CA THR A 180 -1.21 -1.42 -14.63
C THR A 180 -1.20 -1.43 -13.10
N GLY A 181 -1.82 -2.42 -12.48
CA GLY A 181 -1.90 -2.55 -11.02
C GLY A 181 -1.41 -3.91 -10.52
N ARG A 182 -0.17 -4.30 -10.84
CA ARG A 182 0.42 -5.55 -10.30
C ARG A 182 0.86 -5.35 -8.85
N MET A 183 0.90 -6.44 -8.09
CA MET A 183 1.39 -6.42 -6.71
C MET A 183 2.81 -5.87 -6.68
N HIS A 184 3.11 -4.92 -5.79
CA HIS A 184 4.44 -4.31 -5.64
C HIS A 184 5.02 -3.70 -6.93
N GLN A 185 4.20 -3.35 -7.93
CA GLN A 185 4.70 -3.06 -9.28
C GLN A 185 5.79 -1.98 -9.32
N ILE A 186 5.53 -0.81 -8.71
CA ILE A 186 6.47 0.31 -8.70
C ILE A 186 7.78 -0.09 -8.00
N ARG A 187 7.67 -0.76 -6.85
CA ARG A 187 8.81 -1.22 -6.05
C ARG A 187 9.70 -2.18 -6.83
N ALA A 188 9.09 -3.20 -7.44
CA ALA A 188 9.80 -4.20 -8.23
C ALA A 188 10.40 -3.61 -9.52
N HIS A 189 9.68 -2.72 -10.20
CA HIS A 189 10.18 -2.02 -11.39
C HIS A 189 11.38 -1.13 -11.05
N LEU A 190 11.26 -0.29 -10.02
CA LEU A 190 12.34 0.62 -9.61
C LEU A 190 13.59 -0.15 -9.14
N HIS A 191 13.41 -1.22 -8.37
CA HIS A 191 14.52 -2.13 -8.04
C HIS A 191 15.13 -2.77 -9.30
N HIS A 192 14.31 -3.27 -10.23
CA HIS A 192 14.77 -3.84 -11.48
C HIS A 192 15.58 -2.85 -12.34
N ALA A 193 15.21 -1.57 -12.32
CA ALA A 193 15.91 -0.49 -13.01
C ALA A 193 17.19 -0.03 -12.27
N GLY A 194 17.52 -0.60 -11.10
CA GLY A 194 18.69 -0.22 -10.31
C GLY A 194 18.48 0.97 -9.37
N PHE A 195 17.23 1.41 -9.16
CA PHE A 195 16.87 2.55 -8.32
C PHE A 195 15.87 2.13 -7.23
N PRO A 196 16.24 1.23 -6.29
CA PRO A 196 15.30 0.76 -5.27
C PRO A 196 14.79 1.92 -4.38
N ILE A 197 13.55 1.79 -3.91
CA ILE A 197 12.94 2.78 -3.01
C ILE A 197 13.69 2.77 -1.67
N VAL A 198 13.98 3.95 -1.13
CA VAL A 198 14.62 4.09 0.17
C VAL A 198 13.73 3.52 1.28
N GLY A 199 14.32 2.72 2.18
CA GLY A 199 13.58 2.04 3.26
C GLY A 199 12.73 0.85 2.81
N ASP A 200 12.82 0.44 1.54
CA ASP A 200 12.13 -0.76 1.07
C ASP A 200 12.87 -2.03 1.53
N LYS A 201 12.50 -2.54 2.70
CA LYS A 201 13.02 -3.81 3.24
C LYS A 201 12.83 -5.03 2.32
N LEU A 202 11.80 -5.04 1.46
CA LEU A 202 11.48 -6.20 0.62
C LEU A 202 12.29 -6.19 -0.67
N TYR A 203 12.57 -5.01 -1.21
CA TYR A 203 13.38 -4.80 -2.41
C TYR A 203 14.66 -4.01 -2.06
N GLY A 204 15.16 -4.22 -0.85
CA GLY A 204 16.38 -3.61 -0.34
C GLY A 204 17.62 -4.29 -0.91
N PRO A 205 18.82 -3.86 -0.46
CA PRO A 205 20.08 -4.43 -0.94
C PRO A 205 20.19 -5.94 -0.66
N ASP A 206 19.53 -6.44 0.38
CA ASP A 206 19.49 -7.85 0.77
C ASP A 206 18.05 -8.29 1.06
N GLU A 207 17.68 -9.51 0.67
CA GLU A 207 16.38 -10.10 1.04
C GLU A 207 16.31 -10.48 2.53
N ALA A 208 17.47 -10.66 3.17
CA ALA A 208 17.57 -10.88 4.61
C ALA A 208 16.96 -9.71 5.40
N CYS A 209 17.02 -8.47 4.89
CA CYS A 209 16.43 -7.30 5.54
C CYS A 209 14.93 -7.47 5.81
N TYR A 210 14.19 -8.09 4.89
CA TYR A 210 12.76 -8.34 5.10
C TYR A 210 12.51 -9.42 6.15
N LEU A 211 13.34 -10.47 6.16
CA LEU A 211 13.24 -11.57 7.12
C LEU A 211 13.59 -11.09 8.54
N GLU A 212 14.69 -10.34 8.68
CA GLU A 212 15.08 -9.70 9.93
C GLU A 212 13.98 -8.78 10.42
N PHE A 213 13.43 -7.92 9.55
CA PHE A 213 12.31 -7.05 9.93
C PHE A 213 11.09 -7.82 10.47
N ILE A 214 10.77 -8.98 9.88
CA ILE A 214 9.67 -9.81 10.38
C ILE A 214 9.97 -10.31 11.80
N GLU A 215 11.21 -10.67 12.08
CA GLU A 215 11.64 -11.23 13.36
C GLU A 215 11.82 -10.18 14.45
N THR A 216 12.43 -9.04 14.13
CA THR A 216 12.91 -8.05 15.11
C THR A 216 12.16 -6.72 15.06
N GLY A 217 11.39 -6.46 14.01
CA GLY A 217 10.82 -5.14 13.73
C GLY A 217 11.85 -4.19 13.10
N TRP A 218 11.69 -2.89 13.29
CA TRP A 218 12.70 -1.92 12.87
C TRP A 218 13.86 -1.88 13.87
N THR A 219 15.08 -1.93 13.34
CA THR A 219 16.34 -1.81 14.09
C THR A 219 17.18 -0.69 13.46
N ASP A 220 18.22 -0.23 14.15
CA ASP A 220 19.14 0.79 13.59
C ASP A 220 19.90 0.29 12.33
N THR A 221 19.87 -1.02 12.06
CA THR A 221 20.51 -1.67 10.92
C THR A 221 19.57 -1.86 9.71
N LEU A 222 18.27 -1.54 9.85
CA LEU A 222 17.22 -1.70 8.83
C LEU A 222 16.66 -0.35 8.36
#